data_AF-A0A1W5XWG0-F1
#
_entry.id   AF-A0A1W5XWG0-F1
#
_cell.length_a   1.000
_cell.length_b   1.000
_cell.length_c   1.000
_cell.angle_alpha   90.00
_cell.angle_beta   90.00
_cell.angle_gamma   90.00
#
_symmetry.space_group_name_H-M   'P 1'
#
loop_
_entity.id
_entity.type
_entity.pdbx_description
1 polymer ?
#
loop_
_entity_poly.entity_id
_entity_poly.type
_entity_poly.pdbx_seq_one_letter_code
_entity_poly.pdbx_strand_id
1 'polypeptide(L)'
;MGGGRRTRPWGPLRGASERDNQLATTLRGWLDAAGLKVDDLRACLRPEHFVSQTVPSRTTVSDRLAGVNLQWDFVEAVADACSGDARQCARLLAEARALLAQLLPAAPSGGTDRDPAAAPEPARREAPARTAELVAAQRQALALSDKLLRAMERSAELEQARNSANHMVLILLAMVDTLRRDIATLTAERERVRAARKDQELLRVRERLQRSEAQRSTAESELTRARAEREKADRLAERAAEQVRALRAELDGLRGRPGEPAPPATPSAGPPDPGDDIDRALFKAARTLDGEADHLQRLAAGLPGDDAPDIPATWDDGPDIAPDNSASTDPESAGPVNSGADAGDALSGRTTGQVDPGRPGAGQEVAAPVSEGVRAGGRADLHRTFRSIGRNGTADDVLALVRTLPPEDVQPMLAAVGGARPAKPLREVLDTLRAAGRDAEIRQILTAVGRHRAVREFPLVFSALKGGQGDASRPFAQEHDIQWVLESLVRERPAEVQAVFDRLVLTRREHEADWLWRLARPVMALAPRSTAAPAPPAPGSPARDTTASDWFAPRRPLGDPSRSRKPAPVETTLTTRIKINIPGTRPLPPVVVRKPVDRRDAGTE
;
A
#
# COMPACT_ATOMS: atom_id res chain seq x y z
N MET A 1 19.38 9.17 -52.60
CA MET A 1 18.85 7.80 -52.67
C MET A 1 19.72 6.89 -51.80
N GLY A 2 19.52 6.91 -50.48
CA GLY A 2 20.35 6.15 -49.53
C GLY A 2 19.98 4.67 -49.57
N GLY A 3 20.98 3.81 -49.72
CA GLY A 3 20.80 2.35 -49.71
C GLY A 3 20.15 1.89 -48.41
N GLY A 4 18.86 1.60 -48.47
CA GLY A 4 18.09 1.05 -47.36
C GLY A 4 18.79 -0.22 -46.87
N ARG A 5 19.24 -0.19 -45.61
CA ARG A 5 19.82 -1.35 -44.94
C ARG A 5 18.73 -2.43 -44.95
N ARG A 6 18.92 -3.47 -45.77
CA ARG A 6 18.01 -4.62 -45.84
C ARG A 6 17.86 -5.19 -44.43
N THR A 7 16.69 -4.96 -43.82
CA THR A 7 16.33 -5.58 -42.56
C THR A 7 16.37 -7.09 -42.75
N ARG A 8 16.80 -7.81 -41.70
CA ARG A 8 16.80 -9.28 -41.71
C ARG A 8 15.36 -9.74 -41.99
N PRO A 9 15.14 -10.70 -42.90
CA PRO A 9 13.78 -11.16 -43.21
C PRO A 9 13.08 -11.66 -41.94
N TRP A 10 11.78 -11.37 -41.83
CA TRP A 10 10.97 -11.82 -40.71
C TRP A 10 10.95 -13.34 -40.61
N GLY A 11 10.93 -13.87 -39.39
CA GLY A 11 10.74 -15.31 -39.15
C GLY A 11 9.34 -15.79 -39.57
N PRO A 12 9.09 -17.11 -39.62
CA PRO A 12 7.79 -17.66 -39.99
C PRO A 12 6.68 -17.20 -39.02
N LEU A 13 5.45 -17.14 -39.53
CA LEU A 13 4.25 -16.87 -38.73
C LEU A 13 3.92 -18.12 -37.89
N ARG A 14 3.46 -17.91 -36.66
CA ARG A 14 3.22 -18.93 -35.62
C ARG A 14 1.90 -18.70 -34.88
N GLY A 15 0.97 -17.94 -35.45
CA GLY A 15 -0.34 -17.69 -34.87
C GLY A 15 -1.22 -18.93 -34.84
N ALA A 16 -2.09 -19.01 -33.83
CA ALA A 16 -2.96 -20.15 -33.58
C ALA A 16 -4.10 -20.27 -34.61
N SER A 17 -4.46 -19.17 -35.26
CA SER A 17 -5.48 -19.11 -36.29
C SER A 17 -4.95 -18.43 -37.56
N GLU A 18 -5.60 -18.71 -38.70
CA GLU A 18 -5.32 -17.97 -39.95
C GLU A 18 -5.53 -16.47 -39.76
N ARG A 19 -6.53 -16.09 -38.96
CA ARG A 19 -6.81 -14.72 -38.56
C ARG A 19 -5.63 -14.04 -37.87
N ASP A 20 -5.01 -14.68 -36.90
CA ASP A 20 -3.86 -14.11 -36.19
C ASP A 20 -2.64 -13.97 -37.11
N ASN A 21 -2.46 -14.92 -38.04
CA ASN A 21 -1.38 -14.89 -39.02
C ASN A 21 -1.55 -13.77 -40.06
N GLN A 22 -2.77 -13.55 -40.55
CA GLN A 22 -3.07 -12.44 -41.45
C GLN A 22 -2.86 -11.10 -40.75
N LEU A 23 -3.39 -10.94 -39.52
CA LEU A 23 -3.21 -9.70 -38.77
C LEU A 23 -1.74 -9.43 -38.44
N ALA A 24 -0.98 -10.45 -38.03
CA ALA A 24 0.46 -10.33 -37.80
C ALA A 24 1.24 -9.95 -39.09
N THR A 25 0.80 -10.42 -40.25
CA THR A 25 1.38 -10.02 -41.55
C THR A 25 1.16 -8.54 -41.82
N THR A 26 -0.07 -8.05 -41.58
CA THR A 26 -0.40 -6.62 -41.72
C THR A 26 0.43 -5.75 -40.77
N LEU A 27 0.57 -6.15 -39.49
CA LEU A 27 1.41 -5.43 -38.52
C LEU A 27 2.88 -5.35 -38.93
N ARG A 28 3.44 -6.44 -39.47
CA ARG A 28 4.82 -6.44 -40.01
C ARG A 28 4.96 -5.50 -41.20
N GLY A 29 3.97 -5.49 -42.09
CA GLY A 29 3.92 -4.55 -43.22
C GLY A 29 3.92 -3.09 -42.80
N TRP A 30 3.17 -2.75 -41.74
CA TRP A 30 3.17 -1.39 -41.17
C TRP A 30 4.55 -1.00 -40.62
N LEU A 31 5.22 -1.90 -39.90
CA LEU A 31 6.56 -1.67 -39.37
C LEU A 31 7.60 -1.48 -40.47
N ASP A 32 7.56 -2.32 -41.52
CA ASP A 32 8.46 -2.22 -42.66
C ASP A 32 8.24 -0.90 -43.43
N ALA A 33 6.98 -0.48 -43.60
CA ALA A 33 6.65 0.81 -44.22
C ALA A 33 7.10 2.01 -43.37
N ALA A 34 7.05 1.91 -42.05
CA ALA A 34 7.54 2.91 -41.11
C ALA A 34 9.09 2.87 -40.93
N GLY A 35 9.76 1.81 -41.42
CA GLY A 35 11.19 1.61 -41.24
C GLY A 35 11.61 1.27 -39.81
N LEU A 36 10.68 0.77 -38.98
CA LEU A 36 10.91 0.47 -37.56
C LEU A 36 11.35 -0.99 -37.37
N LYS A 37 12.35 -1.22 -36.52
CA LYS A 37 12.72 -2.58 -36.08
C LYS A 37 11.96 -2.94 -34.81
N VAL A 38 11.99 -4.22 -34.42
CA VAL A 38 11.40 -4.72 -33.17
C VAL A 38 11.91 -3.96 -31.94
N ASP A 39 13.18 -3.56 -31.94
CA ASP A 39 13.78 -2.79 -30.85
C ASP A 39 13.27 -1.35 -30.80
N ASP A 40 13.09 -0.73 -31.98
CA ASP A 40 12.56 0.63 -32.09
C ASP A 40 11.08 0.65 -31.68
N LEU A 41 10.29 -0.33 -32.15
CA LEU A 41 8.91 -0.53 -31.71
C LEU A 41 8.84 -0.65 -30.19
N ARG A 42 9.64 -1.54 -29.58
CA ARG A 42 9.65 -1.71 -28.12
C ARG A 42 9.98 -0.42 -27.37
N ALA A 43 10.86 0.42 -27.90
CA ALA A 43 11.19 1.70 -27.31
C ALA A 43 10.05 2.73 -27.42
N CYS A 44 9.21 2.62 -28.44
CA CYS A 44 8.03 3.47 -28.63
C CYS A 44 6.80 3.02 -27.81
N LEU A 45 6.74 1.75 -27.40
CA LEU A 45 5.63 1.22 -26.61
C LEU A 45 5.61 1.83 -25.19
N ARG A 46 4.44 2.31 -24.76
CA ARG A 46 4.23 2.86 -23.42
C ARG A 46 3.31 1.98 -22.57
N PRO A 47 3.41 2.03 -21.23
CA PRO A 47 2.50 1.31 -20.33
C PRO A 47 1.03 1.63 -20.61
N GLU A 48 0.71 2.87 -20.98
CA GLU A 48 -0.65 3.33 -21.24
C GLU A 48 -1.33 2.62 -22.42
N HIS A 49 -0.57 2.00 -23.33
CA HIS A 49 -1.12 1.29 -24.48
C HIS A 49 -1.68 -0.09 -24.13
N PHE A 50 -1.44 -0.58 -22.92
CA PHE A 50 -1.79 -1.94 -22.50
C PHE A 50 -2.72 -1.93 -21.30
N VAL A 51 -3.73 -2.79 -21.31
CA VAL A 51 -4.67 -2.94 -20.19
C VAL A 51 -3.92 -3.35 -18.90
N SER A 52 -2.84 -4.13 -19.03
CA SER A 52 -2.03 -4.55 -17.89
C SER A 52 -1.09 -3.46 -17.35
N GLN A 53 -0.99 -2.29 -18.00
CA GLN A 53 -0.06 -1.21 -17.67
C GLN A 53 1.42 -1.66 -17.62
N THR A 54 1.78 -2.69 -18.38
CA THR A 54 3.15 -3.22 -18.44
C THR A 54 3.58 -3.40 -19.90
N VAL A 55 4.71 -2.78 -20.27
CA VAL A 55 5.26 -2.92 -21.62
C VAL A 55 5.80 -4.34 -21.83
N PRO A 56 5.39 -5.06 -22.89
CA PRO A 56 5.86 -6.41 -23.15
C PRO A 56 7.38 -6.50 -23.32
N SER A 57 7.95 -7.63 -22.91
CA SER A 57 9.37 -7.91 -23.13
C SER A 57 9.70 -7.99 -24.63
N ARG A 58 10.97 -7.80 -25.03
CA ARG A 58 11.40 -7.90 -26.43
C ARG A 58 10.99 -9.24 -27.07
N THR A 59 11.16 -10.34 -26.35
CA THR A 59 10.78 -11.68 -26.84
C THR A 59 9.28 -11.74 -27.07
N THR A 60 8.49 -11.22 -26.13
CA THR A 60 7.02 -11.15 -26.24
C THR A 60 6.56 -10.30 -27.43
N VAL A 61 7.18 -9.14 -27.68
CA VAL A 61 6.89 -8.32 -28.87
C VAL A 61 7.18 -9.11 -30.14
N SER A 62 8.31 -9.81 -30.21
CA SER A 62 8.66 -10.64 -31.37
C SER A 62 7.70 -11.82 -31.58
N ASP A 63 7.22 -12.45 -30.51
CA ASP A 63 6.25 -13.55 -30.58
C ASP A 63 4.87 -13.06 -31.00
N ARG A 64 4.41 -11.91 -30.47
CA ARG A 64 3.16 -11.26 -30.90
C ARG A 64 3.21 -10.85 -32.37
N LEU A 65 4.32 -10.27 -32.82
CA LEU A 65 4.53 -9.99 -34.25
C LEU A 65 4.62 -11.27 -35.09
N ALA A 66 4.78 -12.45 -34.50
CA ALA A 66 4.63 -13.73 -35.19
C ALA A 66 3.21 -14.31 -35.11
N GLY A 67 2.23 -13.57 -34.59
CA GLY A 67 0.83 -13.98 -34.44
C GLY A 67 0.56 -14.76 -33.15
N VAL A 68 1.55 -14.95 -32.27
CA VAL A 68 1.36 -15.71 -31.02
C VAL A 68 0.67 -14.82 -29.98
N ASN A 69 -0.52 -15.23 -29.53
CA ASN A 69 -1.30 -14.53 -28.51
C ASN A 69 -1.47 -13.03 -28.82
N LEU A 70 -1.90 -12.76 -30.06
CA LEU A 70 -2.09 -11.40 -30.55
C LEU A 70 -3.36 -10.80 -29.93
N GLN A 71 -3.17 -9.78 -29.11
CA GLN A 71 -4.24 -9.06 -28.42
C GLN A 71 -4.51 -7.73 -29.13
N TRP A 72 -5.73 -7.20 -29.01
CA TRP A 72 -6.14 -5.98 -29.71
C TRP A 72 -5.40 -4.73 -29.21
N ASP A 73 -5.10 -4.65 -27.90
CA ASP A 73 -4.30 -3.58 -27.30
C ASP A 73 -2.91 -3.46 -27.96
N PHE A 74 -2.29 -4.59 -28.32
CA PHE A 74 -1.03 -4.61 -29.04
C PHE A 74 -1.16 -4.11 -30.49
N VAL A 75 -2.28 -4.38 -31.16
CA VAL A 75 -2.56 -3.87 -32.51
C VAL A 75 -2.67 -2.34 -32.47
N GLU A 76 -3.37 -1.80 -31.47
CA GLU A 76 -3.48 -0.35 -31.24
C GLU A 76 -2.14 0.29 -30.94
N ALA A 77 -1.33 -0.34 -30.07
CA ALA A 77 -0.01 0.15 -29.73
C ALA A 77 0.95 0.18 -30.94
N VAL A 78 0.88 -0.82 -31.83
CA VAL A 78 1.68 -0.85 -33.07
C VAL A 78 1.18 0.19 -34.08
N ALA A 79 -0.14 0.36 -34.22
CA ALA A 79 -0.71 1.38 -35.11
C ALA A 79 -0.27 2.79 -34.68
N ASP A 80 -0.32 3.08 -33.37
CA ASP A 80 0.14 4.35 -32.81
C ASP A 80 1.63 4.57 -33.07
N ALA A 81 2.49 3.60 -32.74
CA ALA A 81 3.94 3.69 -32.94
C ALA A 81 4.37 3.83 -34.42
N CYS A 82 3.60 3.24 -35.35
CA CYS A 82 3.86 3.34 -36.79
C CYS A 82 3.23 4.59 -37.43
N SER A 83 2.42 5.36 -36.69
CA SER A 83 1.74 6.55 -37.20
C SER A 83 2.44 7.83 -36.74
N GLY A 84 2.56 8.80 -37.65
CA GLY A 84 3.04 10.13 -37.29
C GLY A 84 1.93 11.08 -36.83
N ASP A 85 0.66 10.71 -37.06
CA ASP A 85 -0.53 11.52 -36.81
C ASP A 85 -1.77 10.64 -36.55
N ALA A 86 -2.73 11.16 -35.80
CA ALA A 86 -3.96 10.48 -35.38
C ALA A 86 -4.81 9.98 -36.56
N ARG A 87 -4.82 10.71 -37.69
CA ARG A 87 -5.53 10.31 -38.91
C ARG A 87 -4.91 9.08 -39.57
N GLN A 88 -3.59 8.93 -39.48
CA GLN A 88 -2.90 7.75 -39.98
C GLN A 88 -3.17 6.55 -39.06
N CYS A 89 -3.09 6.75 -37.75
CA CYS A 89 -3.47 5.73 -36.76
C CYS A 89 -4.88 5.18 -37.01
N ALA A 90 -5.87 6.08 -37.15
CA ALA A 90 -7.26 5.70 -37.41
C ALA A 90 -7.44 4.89 -38.71
N ARG A 91 -6.68 5.20 -39.76
CA ARG A 91 -6.71 4.44 -41.03
C ARG A 91 -6.14 3.03 -40.87
N LEU A 92 -5.01 2.89 -40.18
CA LEU A 92 -4.41 1.58 -39.90
C LEU A 92 -5.37 0.71 -39.05
N LEU A 93 -6.00 1.30 -38.03
CA LEU A 93 -6.98 0.59 -37.21
C LEU A 93 -8.24 0.19 -37.99
N ALA A 94 -8.72 1.03 -38.91
CA ALA A 94 -9.84 0.69 -39.78
C ALA A 94 -9.50 -0.48 -40.72
N GLU A 95 -8.28 -0.51 -41.27
CA GLU A 95 -7.79 -1.62 -42.10
C GLU A 95 -7.75 -2.94 -41.30
N ALA A 96 -7.17 -2.93 -40.10
CA ALA A 96 -7.14 -4.11 -39.23
C ALA A 96 -8.55 -4.59 -38.84
N ARG A 97 -9.48 -3.68 -38.54
CA ARG A 97 -10.88 -4.05 -38.24
C ARG A 97 -11.60 -4.64 -39.46
N ALA A 98 -11.35 -4.12 -40.66
CA ALA A 98 -11.92 -4.66 -41.89
C ALA A 98 -11.44 -6.10 -42.14
N LEU A 99 -10.14 -6.37 -41.95
CA LEU A 99 -9.60 -7.73 -42.04
C LEU A 99 -10.24 -8.66 -41.00
N LEU A 100 -10.39 -8.21 -39.76
CA LEU A 100 -11.06 -8.98 -38.71
C LEU A 100 -12.53 -9.28 -39.03
N ALA A 101 -13.25 -8.34 -39.64
CA ALA A 101 -14.65 -8.52 -40.04
C ALA A 101 -14.80 -9.51 -41.20
N GLN A 102 -13.88 -9.50 -42.17
CA GLN A 102 -13.88 -10.44 -43.30
C GLN A 102 -13.62 -11.89 -42.86
N LEU A 103 -12.84 -12.06 -41.79
CA LEU A 103 -12.45 -13.36 -41.25
C LEU A 103 -13.39 -13.87 -40.15
N LEU A 104 -14.37 -13.07 -39.73
CA LEU A 104 -15.41 -13.56 -38.83
C LEU A 104 -16.30 -14.50 -39.66
N PRO A 105 -16.39 -15.80 -39.30
CA PRO A 105 -17.27 -16.71 -40.04
C PRO A 105 -18.67 -16.12 -40.00
N ALA A 106 -19.28 -15.92 -41.17
CA ALA A 106 -20.68 -15.57 -41.28
C ALA A 106 -21.43 -16.54 -40.38
N ALA A 107 -22.08 -16.00 -39.34
CA ALA A 107 -22.79 -16.81 -38.35
C ALA A 107 -23.63 -17.86 -39.10
N PRO A 108 -23.65 -19.13 -38.67
CA PRO A 108 -24.41 -20.16 -39.35
C PRO A 108 -25.87 -19.72 -39.36
N SER A 109 -26.32 -19.19 -40.50
CA SER A 109 -27.72 -18.98 -40.79
C SER A 109 -28.36 -20.35 -40.69
N GLY A 110 -29.02 -20.62 -39.56
CA GLY A 110 -29.74 -21.85 -39.30
C GLY A 110 -30.79 -22.05 -40.38
N GLY A 111 -30.41 -22.75 -41.45
CA GLY A 111 -31.30 -23.22 -42.49
C GLY A 111 -32.15 -24.34 -41.93
N THR A 112 -33.32 -23.97 -41.42
CA THR A 112 -34.46 -24.89 -41.39
C THR A 112 -34.94 -25.07 -42.82
N ASP A 113 -34.42 -26.09 -43.50
CA ASP A 113 -35.11 -26.70 -44.64
C ASP A 113 -36.46 -27.25 -44.12
N ARG A 114 -37.53 -26.49 -44.35
CA ARG A 114 -38.89 -27.00 -44.25
C ARG A 114 -39.69 -26.43 -45.41
N ASP A 115 -40.07 -27.34 -46.30
CA ASP A 115 -40.79 -27.10 -47.55
C ASP A 115 -42.02 -26.18 -47.42
N PRO A 116 -42.31 -25.35 -48.44
CA PRO A 116 -43.44 -24.44 -48.45
C PRO A 116 -44.70 -25.16 -48.96
N ALA A 117 -45.57 -25.60 -48.05
CA ALA A 117 -46.93 -26.01 -48.39
C ALA A 117 -47.91 -24.85 -48.15
N ALA A 118 -48.65 -24.53 -49.20
CA ALA A 118 -49.54 -23.39 -49.37
C ALA A 118 -50.64 -23.23 -48.29
N ALA A 119 -50.78 -22.03 -47.75
CA ALA A 119 -51.97 -21.52 -47.04
C ALA A 119 -52.02 -19.97 -47.08
N PRO A 120 -53.21 -19.34 -46.98
CA PRO A 120 -53.55 -18.10 -47.67
C PRO A 120 -53.11 -16.81 -46.96
N GLU A 121 -52.81 -15.78 -47.78
CA GLU A 121 -52.47 -14.43 -47.38
C GLU A 121 -53.68 -13.64 -46.84
N PRO A 122 -53.64 -13.27 -45.55
CA PRO A 122 -53.68 -11.84 -45.20
C PRO A 122 -52.72 -11.41 -44.07
N ALA A 123 -51.97 -12.34 -43.45
CA ALA A 123 -51.14 -12.03 -42.28
C ALA A 123 -49.74 -11.40 -42.58
N ARG A 124 -49.34 -11.28 -43.86
CA ARG A 124 -48.00 -10.78 -44.24
C ARG A 124 -47.82 -9.26 -44.13
N ARG A 125 -48.91 -8.48 -43.96
CA ARG A 125 -48.81 -7.00 -43.83
C ARG A 125 -48.53 -6.50 -42.41
N GLU A 126 -48.73 -7.33 -41.37
CA GLU A 126 -48.48 -6.93 -39.97
C GLU A 126 -47.05 -7.24 -39.48
N ALA A 127 -46.31 -8.11 -40.17
CA ALA A 127 -44.94 -8.47 -39.82
C ALA A 127 -43.95 -7.28 -39.77
N PRO A 128 -43.94 -6.31 -40.73
CA PRO A 128 -42.99 -5.20 -40.70
C PRO A 128 -43.28 -4.17 -39.59
N ALA A 129 -44.54 -4.05 -39.15
CA ALA A 129 -44.91 -3.15 -38.06
C ALA A 129 -44.38 -3.67 -36.71
N ARG A 130 -44.55 -4.98 -36.45
CA ARG A 130 -44.05 -5.62 -35.23
C ARG A 130 -42.52 -5.65 -35.16
N THR A 131 -41.83 -5.81 -36.29
CA THR A 131 -40.36 -5.71 -36.31
C THR A 131 -39.88 -4.28 -36.08
N ALA A 132 -40.57 -3.27 -36.62
CA ALA A 132 -40.25 -1.87 -36.35
C ALA A 132 -40.43 -1.50 -34.87
N GLU A 133 -41.51 -1.99 -34.23
CA GLU A 133 -41.76 -1.80 -32.80
C GLU A 133 -40.69 -2.49 -31.93
N LEU A 134 -40.31 -3.73 -32.25
CA LEU A 134 -39.23 -4.43 -31.55
C LEU A 134 -37.88 -3.72 -31.68
N VAL A 135 -37.55 -3.22 -32.87
CA VAL A 135 -36.33 -2.45 -33.10
C VAL A 135 -36.36 -1.12 -32.34
N ALA A 136 -37.51 -0.46 -32.26
CA ALA A 136 -37.67 0.76 -31.46
C ALA A 136 -37.49 0.48 -29.96
N ALA A 137 -38.10 -0.59 -29.44
CA ALA A 137 -37.93 -1.02 -28.05
C ALA A 137 -36.47 -1.40 -27.74
N GLN A 138 -35.78 -2.10 -28.64
CA GLN A 138 -34.37 -2.43 -28.49
C GLN A 138 -33.47 -1.19 -28.45
N ARG A 139 -33.73 -0.20 -29.32
CA ARG A 139 -32.99 1.08 -29.31
C ARG A 139 -33.22 1.85 -28.01
N GLN A 140 -34.45 1.84 -27.50
CA GLN A 140 -34.77 2.47 -26.21
C GLN A 140 -34.07 1.77 -25.04
N ALA A 141 -34.03 0.44 -25.03
CA ALA A 141 -33.31 -0.32 -24.02
C ALA A 141 -31.79 -0.06 -24.05
N LEU A 142 -31.19 0.02 -25.23
CA LEU A 142 -29.78 0.38 -25.40
C LEU A 142 -29.49 1.81 -24.92
N ALA A 143 -30.35 2.77 -25.26
CA ALA A 143 -30.21 4.14 -24.80
C ALA A 143 -30.31 4.25 -23.26
N LEU A 144 -31.16 3.45 -22.62
CA LEU A 144 -31.27 3.39 -21.16
C LEU A 144 -30.08 2.68 -20.51
N SER A 145 -29.53 1.62 -21.12
CA SER A 145 -28.30 1.00 -20.61
C SER A 145 -27.11 1.95 -20.66
N ASP A 146 -27.00 2.75 -21.72
CA ASP A 146 -25.94 3.77 -21.85
C ASP A 146 -26.11 4.88 -20.81
N LYS A 147 -27.35 5.34 -20.58
CA LYS A 147 -27.65 6.29 -19.50
C LYS A 147 -27.31 5.72 -18.12
N LEU A 148 -27.64 4.46 -17.86
CA LEU A 148 -27.33 3.78 -16.61
C LEU A 148 -25.82 3.65 -16.38
N LEU A 149 -25.06 3.25 -17.41
CA LEU A 149 -23.60 3.18 -17.33
C LEU A 149 -22.99 4.54 -16.96
N ARG A 150 -23.40 5.61 -17.65
CA ARG A 150 -22.92 6.97 -17.34
C ARG A 150 -23.33 7.42 -15.93
N ALA A 151 -24.52 7.05 -15.46
CA ALA A 151 -24.96 7.37 -14.10
C ALA A 151 -24.13 6.59 -13.06
N MET A 152 -23.79 5.33 -13.33
CA MET A 152 -22.93 4.53 -12.45
C MET A 152 -21.49 5.05 -12.40
N GLU A 153 -20.92 5.47 -13.54
CA GLU A 153 -19.60 6.11 -13.59
C GLU A 153 -19.57 7.38 -12.74
N ARG A 154 -20.56 8.27 -12.92
CA ARG A 154 -20.69 9.49 -12.09
C ARG A 154 -20.87 9.19 -10.61
N SER A 155 -21.64 8.14 -10.27
CA SER A 155 -21.81 7.70 -8.88
C SER A 155 -20.47 7.25 -8.28
N ALA A 156 -19.66 6.51 -9.03
CA ALA A 156 -18.33 6.08 -8.58
C ALA A 156 -17.38 7.28 -8.41
N GLU A 157 -17.43 8.27 -9.31
CA GLU A 157 -16.66 9.52 -9.18
C GLU A 157 -17.09 10.31 -7.94
N LEU A 158 -18.39 10.40 -7.64
CA LEU A 158 -18.90 11.05 -6.43
C LEU A 158 -18.51 10.31 -5.14
N GLU A 159 -18.53 8.98 -5.15
CA GLU A 159 -18.04 8.19 -4.02
C GLU A 159 -16.54 8.40 -3.77
N GLN A 160 -15.75 8.47 -4.85
CA GLN A 160 -14.33 8.80 -4.76
C GLN A 160 -14.11 10.20 -4.18
N ALA A 161 -14.88 11.20 -4.65
CA ALA A 161 -14.82 12.56 -4.11
C ALA A 161 -15.23 12.62 -2.63
N ARG A 162 -16.28 11.88 -2.23
CA ARG A 162 -16.69 11.73 -0.82
C ARG A 162 -15.57 11.13 0.03
N ASN A 163 -14.93 10.07 -0.45
CA ASN A 163 -13.84 9.40 0.26
C ASN A 163 -12.62 10.33 0.41
N SER A 164 -12.32 11.13 -0.61
CA SER A 164 -11.27 12.15 -0.56
C SER A 164 -11.56 13.25 0.46
N ALA A 165 -12.78 13.80 0.45
CA ALA A 165 -13.21 14.80 1.43
C ALA A 165 -13.16 14.26 2.87
N ASN A 166 -13.60 13.00 3.09
CA ASN A 166 -13.45 12.32 4.38
C ASN A 166 -12.00 12.22 4.84
N HIS A 167 -11.09 11.86 3.92
CA HIS A 167 -9.67 11.78 4.19
C HIS A 167 -9.08 13.14 4.60
N MET A 168 -9.45 14.21 3.89
CA MET A 168 -9.04 15.58 4.20
C MET A 168 -9.51 16.04 5.59
N VAL A 169 -10.76 15.74 5.96
CA VAL A 169 -11.29 16.03 7.30
C VAL A 169 -10.48 15.32 8.39
N LEU A 170 -10.09 14.06 8.18
CA LEU A 170 -9.28 13.31 9.15
C LEU A 170 -7.87 13.89 9.32
N ILE A 171 -7.21 14.28 8.21
CA ILE A 171 -5.89 14.93 8.26
C ILE A 171 -5.98 16.26 9.04
N LEU A 172 -6.97 17.10 8.71
CA LEU A 172 -7.13 18.40 9.36
C LEU A 172 -7.45 18.27 10.86
N LEU A 173 -8.26 17.29 11.25
CA LEU A 173 -8.49 16.97 12.67
C LEU A 173 -7.18 16.61 13.39
N ALA A 174 -6.38 15.71 12.82
CA ALA A 174 -5.10 15.31 13.40
C ALA A 174 -4.12 16.50 13.51
N MET A 175 -4.12 17.40 12.53
CA MET A 175 -3.29 18.62 12.55
C MET A 175 -3.74 19.60 13.65
N VAL A 176 -5.04 19.82 13.81
CA VAL A 176 -5.60 20.67 14.89
C VAL A 176 -5.20 20.12 16.26
N ASP A 177 -5.29 18.80 16.46
CA ASP A 177 -4.90 18.18 17.73
C ASP A 177 -3.39 18.31 18.02
N THR A 178 -2.55 18.14 17.00
CA THR A 178 -1.10 18.37 17.13
C THR A 178 -0.80 19.82 17.50
N LEU A 179 -1.41 20.79 16.81
CA LEU A 179 -1.24 22.21 17.10
C LEU A 179 -1.72 22.60 18.50
N ARG A 180 -2.79 21.98 19.01
CA ARG A 180 -3.26 22.18 20.40
C ARG A 180 -2.22 21.71 21.42
N ARG A 181 -1.58 20.56 21.20
CA ARG A 181 -0.50 20.06 22.06
C ARG A 181 0.73 20.96 22.01
N ASP A 182 1.08 21.46 20.83
CA ASP A 182 2.21 22.39 20.65
C ASP A 182 1.96 23.72 21.36
N ILE A 183 0.76 24.29 21.23
CA ILE A 183 0.35 25.52 21.94
C ILE A 183 0.43 25.31 23.46
N ALA A 184 -0.06 24.19 23.98
CA ALA A 184 0.03 23.88 25.41
C ALA A 184 1.49 23.76 25.88
N THR A 185 2.35 23.13 25.08
CA THR A 185 3.78 22.97 25.36
C THR A 185 4.51 24.30 25.34
N LEU A 186 4.29 25.13 24.31
CA LEU A 186 4.86 26.47 24.17
C LEU A 186 4.37 27.43 25.27
N THR A 187 3.12 27.28 25.71
CA THR A 187 2.58 28.05 26.83
C THR A 187 3.29 27.68 28.14
N ALA A 188 3.47 26.38 28.41
CA ALA A 188 4.24 25.93 29.57
C ALA A 188 5.71 26.38 29.50
N GLU A 189 6.34 26.33 28.32
CA GLU A 189 7.69 26.84 28.09
C GLU A 189 7.78 28.35 28.34
N ARG A 190 6.79 29.13 27.87
CA ARG A 190 6.70 30.58 28.10
C ARG A 190 6.69 30.90 29.59
N GLU A 191 5.89 30.19 30.38
CA GLU A 191 5.83 30.42 31.84
C GLU A 191 7.14 30.04 32.53
N ARG A 192 7.81 28.96 32.10
CA ARG A 192 9.14 28.58 32.62
C ARG A 192 10.20 29.63 32.30
N VAL A 193 10.26 30.12 31.06
CA VAL A 193 11.23 31.14 30.62
C VAL A 193 10.96 32.48 31.31
N ARG A 194 9.69 32.84 31.49
CA ARG A 194 9.28 34.03 32.24
C ARG A 194 9.75 33.98 33.70
N ALA A 195 9.60 32.83 34.36
CA ALA A 195 10.10 32.64 35.72
C ALA A 195 11.63 32.76 35.82
N ALA A 196 12.35 32.33 34.78
CA ALA A 196 13.82 32.41 34.70
C ALA A 196 14.36 33.81 34.30
N ARG A 197 13.50 34.78 33.98
CA ARG A 197 13.85 36.16 33.57
C ARG A 197 14.78 36.25 32.35
N LYS A 198 14.54 35.40 31.34
CA LYS A 198 15.32 35.41 30.09
C LYS A 198 14.54 36.06 28.94
N ASP A 199 14.64 37.38 28.81
CA ASP A 199 13.79 38.16 27.90
C ASP A 199 13.94 37.79 26.41
N GLN A 200 15.15 37.45 25.94
CA GLN A 200 15.36 37.05 24.55
C GLN A 200 14.72 35.69 24.20
N GLU A 201 14.82 34.71 25.10
CA GLU A 201 14.16 33.41 24.92
C GLU A 201 12.64 33.59 24.96
N LEU A 202 12.13 34.50 25.81
CA LEU A 202 10.71 34.79 25.94
C LEU A 202 10.12 35.35 24.64
N LEU A 203 10.82 36.24 23.94
CA LEU A 203 10.38 36.76 22.64
C LEU A 203 10.27 35.65 21.59
N ARG A 204 11.26 34.77 21.49
CA ARG A 204 11.23 33.64 20.54
C ARG A 204 10.09 32.67 20.82
N VAL A 205 9.83 32.36 22.10
CA VAL A 205 8.70 31.49 22.48
C VAL A 205 7.37 32.16 22.17
N ARG A 206 7.24 33.49 22.38
CA ARG A 206 6.04 34.25 22.01
C ARG A 206 5.79 34.25 20.50
N GLU A 207 6.81 34.48 19.69
CA GLU A 207 6.71 34.43 18.23
C GLU A 207 6.28 33.04 17.74
N ARG A 208 6.87 31.97 18.31
CA ARG A 208 6.48 30.59 17.99
C ARG A 208 5.04 30.30 18.40
N LEU A 209 4.63 30.73 19.60
CA LEU A 209 3.26 30.58 20.09
C LEU A 209 2.26 31.29 19.16
N GLN A 210 2.52 32.54 18.80
CA GLN A 210 1.67 33.31 17.89
C GLN A 210 1.58 32.64 16.51
N ARG A 211 2.68 32.07 16.00
CA ARG A 211 2.67 31.30 14.75
C ARG A 211 1.81 30.04 14.86
N SER A 212 1.97 29.26 15.92
CA SER A 212 1.18 28.05 16.14
C SER A 212 -0.32 28.36 16.35
N GLU A 213 -0.66 29.47 17.01
CA GLU A 213 -2.04 29.95 17.13
C GLU A 213 -2.64 30.34 15.78
N ALA A 214 -1.88 31.07 14.94
CA ALA A 214 -2.30 31.40 13.57
C ALA A 214 -2.49 30.14 12.72
N GLN A 215 -1.56 29.20 12.78
CA GLN A 215 -1.67 27.90 12.09
C GLN A 215 -2.92 27.13 12.54
N ARG A 216 -3.24 27.14 13.84
CA ARG A 216 -4.45 26.51 14.36
C ARG A 216 -5.71 27.16 13.80
N SER A 217 -5.78 28.49 13.81
CA SER A 217 -6.93 29.22 13.26
C SER A 217 -7.15 28.87 11.79
N THR A 218 -6.08 28.79 10.99
CA THR A 218 -6.16 28.37 9.58
C THR A 218 -6.59 26.91 9.44
N ALA A 219 -6.04 26.01 10.25
CA ALA A 219 -6.42 24.59 10.22
C ALA A 219 -7.91 24.39 10.60
N GLU A 220 -8.42 25.15 11.57
CA GLU A 220 -9.83 25.12 11.99
C GLU A 220 -10.78 25.69 10.92
N SER A 221 -10.37 26.75 10.19
CA SER A 221 -11.14 27.26 9.06
C SER A 221 -11.18 26.27 7.89
N GLU A 222 -10.04 25.67 7.54
CA GLU A 222 -9.96 24.65 6.50
C GLU A 222 -10.76 23.39 6.89
N LEU A 223 -10.75 23.00 8.17
CA LEU A 223 -11.55 21.88 8.65
C LEU A 223 -13.06 22.15 8.49
N THR A 224 -13.50 23.36 8.80
CA THR A 224 -14.90 23.77 8.63
C THR A 224 -15.30 23.72 7.16
N ARG A 225 -14.42 24.21 6.27
CA ARG A 225 -14.59 24.14 4.82
C ARG A 225 -14.66 22.71 4.31
N ALA A 226 -13.71 21.85 4.70
CA ALA A 226 -13.67 20.44 4.30
C ALA A 226 -14.92 19.67 4.76
N ARG A 227 -15.47 19.99 5.94
CA ARG A 227 -16.75 19.42 6.41
C ARG A 227 -17.93 19.84 5.53
N ALA A 228 -18.01 21.12 5.17
CA ALA A 228 -19.06 21.62 4.29
C ALA A 228 -18.96 20.98 2.88
N GLU A 229 -17.75 20.80 2.35
CA GLU A 229 -17.52 20.11 1.07
C GLU A 229 -17.90 18.64 1.15
N ARG A 230 -17.58 17.94 2.25
CA ARG A 230 -18.05 16.58 2.50
C ARG A 230 -19.58 16.49 2.50
N GLU A 231 -20.26 17.36 3.24
CA GLU A 231 -21.73 17.38 3.28
C GLU A 231 -22.36 17.69 1.91
N LYS A 232 -21.67 18.47 1.06
CA LYS A 232 -22.08 18.67 -0.34
C LYS A 232 -21.89 17.40 -1.15
N ALA A 233 -20.75 16.72 -1.02
CA ALA A 233 -20.46 15.45 -1.70
C ALA A 233 -21.45 14.34 -1.29
N ASP A 234 -21.79 14.25 0.00
CA ASP A 234 -22.77 13.28 0.52
C ASP A 234 -24.14 13.48 -0.12
N ARG A 235 -24.63 14.74 -0.17
CA ARG A 235 -25.91 15.08 -0.82
C ARG A 235 -25.92 14.77 -2.31
N LEU A 236 -24.81 15.00 -3.02
CA LEU A 236 -24.70 14.68 -4.44
C LEU A 236 -24.65 13.17 -4.68
N ALA A 237 -23.92 12.42 -3.85
CA ALA A 237 -23.85 10.97 -3.92
C ALA A 237 -25.23 10.33 -3.67
N GLU A 238 -26.00 10.85 -2.71
CA GLU A 238 -27.37 10.40 -2.45
C GLU A 238 -28.29 10.60 -3.66
N ARG A 239 -28.25 11.79 -4.28
CA ARG A 239 -29.02 12.08 -5.51
C ARG A 239 -28.59 11.19 -6.69
N ALA A 240 -27.29 10.95 -6.86
CA ALA A 240 -26.81 10.05 -7.91
C ALA A 240 -27.26 8.60 -7.68
N ALA A 241 -27.26 8.13 -6.43
CA ALA A 241 -27.77 6.81 -6.07
C ALA A 241 -29.27 6.69 -6.32
N GLU A 242 -30.06 7.74 -6.07
CA GLU A 242 -31.48 7.82 -6.46
C GLU A 242 -31.66 7.73 -7.97
N GLN A 243 -30.87 8.46 -8.75
CA GLN A 243 -30.93 8.40 -10.22
C GLN A 243 -30.58 7.01 -10.77
N VAL A 244 -29.56 6.35 -10.21
CA VAL A 244 -29.19 4.98 -10.59
C VAL A 244 -30.33 4.01 -10.23
N ARG A 245 -30.97 4.16 -9.06
CA ARG A 245 -32.15 3.36 -8.67
C ARG A 245 -33.33 3.58 -9.62
N ALA A 246 -33.63 4.83 -9.99
CA ALA A 246 -34.70 5.17 -10.92
C ALA A 246 -34.46 4.57 -12.32
N LEU A 247 -33.25 4.76 -12.89
CA LEU A 247 -32.89 4.19 -14.20
C LEU A 247 -32.90 2.66 -14.21
N ARG A 248 -32.48 2.01 -13.11
CA ARG A 248 -32.60 0.55 -12.97
C ARG A 248 -34.04 0.10 -12.96
N ALA A 249 -34.91 0.76 -12.18
CA ALA A 249 -36.33 0.45 -12.13
C ALA A 249 -37.03 0.62 -13.50
N GLU A 250 -36.68 1.66 -14.26
CA GLU A 250 -37.18 1.84 -15.65
C GLU A 250 -36.72 0.70 -16.57
N LEU A 251 -35.45 0.31 -16.47
CA LEU A 251 -34.87 -0.75 -17.29
C LEU A 251 -35.51 -2.10 -16.95
N ASP A 252 -35.75 -2.39 -15.67
CA ASP A 252 -36.46 -3.58 -15.21
C ASP A 252 -37.93 -3.59 -15.64
N GLY A 253 -38.58 -2.42 -15.65
CA GLY A 253 -39.92 -2.23 -16.20
C GLY A 253 -40.00 -2.59 -17.68
N LEU A 254 -39.01 -2.18 -18.48
CA LEU A 254 -38.92 -2.51 -19.91
C LEU A 254 -38.50 -3.95 -20.18
N ARG A 255 -37.76 -4.59 -19.26
CA ARG A 255 -37.30 -5.98 -19.42
C ARG A 255 -38.35 -7.04 -19.10
N GLY A 256 -39.47 -6.68 -18.46
CA GLY A 256 -40.50 -7.65 -18.09
C GLY A 256 -39.95 -8.72 -17.14
N ARG A 257 -39.83 -8.37 -15.86
CA ARG A 257 -39.38 -9.17 -14.69
C ARG A 257 -39.13 -10.68 -14.96
N PRO A 258 -37.86 -11.11 -14.90
CA PRO A 258 -37.52 -12.10 -13.87
C PRO A 258 -36.12 -11.92 -13.24
N GLY A 259 -36.02 -12.25 -11.95
CA GLY A 259 -34.81 -12.78 -11.32
C GLY A 259 -33.78 -11.75 -10.83
N GLU A 260 -33.90 -11.37 -9.55
CA GLU A 260 -33.03 -10.45 -8.82
C GLU A 260 -31.85 -11.21 -8.14
N PRO A 261 -30.59 -10.77 -8.31
CA PRO A 261 -29.51 -11.07 -7.38
C PRO A 261 -28.94 -9.81 -6.70
N ALA A 262 -28.56 -9.99 -5.43
CA ALA A 262 -28.14 -8.98 -4.46
C ALA A 262 -26.76 -8.32 -4.75
N PRO A 263 -26.50 -7.09 -4.26
CA PRO A 263 -25.28 -6.33 -4.57
C PRO A 263 -24.07 -6.69 -3.67
N PRO A 264 -22.83 -6.53 -4.17
CA PRO A 264 -21.59 -6.74 -3.41
C PRO A 264 -21.15 -5.51 -2.59
N ALA A 265 -20.41 -5.77 -1.50
CA ALA A 265 -19.92 -4.81 -0.53
C ALA A 265 -18.70 -4.00 -1.00
N THR A 266 -18.66 -2.73 -0.60
CA THR A 266 -17.60 -1.73 -0.88
C THR A 266 -16.36 -1.90 0.02
N PRO A 267 -15.14 -1.60 -0.48
CA PRO A 267 -13.91 -1.63 0.32
C PRO A 267 -13.66 -0.35 1.12
N SER A 268 -13.11 -0.51 2.32
CA SER A 268 -12.75 0.53 3.28
C SER A 268 -11.32 1.04 3.07
N ALA A 269 -11.14 2.35 2.98
CA ALA A 269 -9.84 3.01 2.93
C ALA A 269 -9.26 3.22 4.34
N GLY A 270 -7.97 2.93 4.51
CA GLY A 270 -7.23 3.11 5.77
C GLY A 270 -6.70 4.54 5.96
N PRO A 271 -6.40 4.95 7.22
CA PRO A 271 -6.03 6.32 7.55
C PRO A 271 -4.52 6.61 7.32
N PRO A 272 -4.14 7.86 6.97
CA PRO A 272 -2.75 8.28 6.80
C PRO A 272 -2.14 8.86 8.09
N ASP A 273 -0.81 8.88 8.11
CA ASP A 273 0.05 9.39 9.18
C ASP A 273 0.61 10.78 8.80
N PRO A 274 0.44 11.84 9.61
CA PRO A 274 0.97 13.18 9.33
C PRO A 274 2.35 13.39 9.99
N GLY A 275 3.38 13.66 9.18
CA GLY A 275 4.73 14.01 9.65
C GLY A 275 5.35 15.19 8.90
N ASP A 276 5.61 16.26 9.65
CA ASP A 276 6.57 17.37 9.50
C ASP A 276 6.68 18.11 8.15
N ASP A 277 5.65 18.90 7.86
CA ASP A 277 5.73 20.27 7.31
C ASP A 277 4.30 20.86 7.39
N ILE A 278 3.87 21.29 8.58
CA ILE A 278 2.46 21.69 8.86
C ILE A 278 1.99 22.78 7.88
N ASP A 279 2.82 23.80 7.61
CA ASP A 279 2.47 24.89 6.69
C ASP A 279 2.31 24.40 5.24
N ARG A 280 3.17 23.48 4.79
CA ARG A 280 3.09 22.89 3.46
C ARG A 280 1.91 21.94 3.35
N ALA A 281 1.59 21.22 4.43
CA ALA A 281 0.44 20.34 4.52
C ALA A 281 -0.87 21.14 4.47
N LEU A 282 -0.97 22.26 5.21
CA LEU A 282 -2.12 23.18 5.14
C LEU A 282 -2.27 23.78 3.74
N PHE A 283 -1.17 24.25 3.13
CA PHE A 283 -1.21 24.79 1.77
C PHE A 283 -1.64 23.74 0.74
N LYS A 284 -1.12 22.51 0.85
CA LYS A 284 -1.50 21.40 -0.02
C LYS A 284 -2.96 21.01 0.18
N ALA A 285 -3.42 20.97 1.44
CA ALA A 285 -4.78 20.67 1.80
C ALA A 285 -5.75 21.68 1.17
N ALA A 286 -5.50 22.98 1.34
CA ALA A 286 -6.31 24.05 0.75
C ALA A 286 -6.40 23.91 -0.77
N ARG A 287 -5.26 23.71 -1.45
CA ARG A 287 -5.24 23.53 -2.91
C ARG A 287 -5.98 22.28 -3.38
N THR A 288 -5.92 21.19 -2.60
CA THR A 288 -6.68 19.97 -2.90
C THR A 288 -8.19 20.22 -2.74
N LEU A 289 -8.61 20.88 -1.67
CA LEU A 289 -10.02 21.25 -1.45
C LEU A 289 -10.53 22.18 -2.55
N ASP A 290 -9.75 23.18 -2.98
CA ASP A 290 -10.12 24.05 -4.12
C ASP A 290 -10.36 23.24 -5.41
N GLY A 291 -9.44 22.32 -5.74
CA GLY A 291 -9.58 21.47 -6.92
C GLY A 291 -10.76 20.50 -6.84
N GLU A 292 -11.04 19.97 -5.65
CA GLU A 292 -12.16 19.07 -5.39
C GLU A 292 -13.50 19.82 -5.41
N ALA A 293 -13.57 21.04 -4.88
CA ALA A 293 -14.74 21.89 -4.93
C ALA A 293 -15.15 22.19 -6.38
N ASP A 294 -14.19 22.57 -7.24
CA ASP A 294 -14.43 22.77 -8.68
C ASP A 294 -14.86 21.48 -9.39
N HIS A 295 -14.31 20.33 -8.98
CA HIS A 295 -14.70 19.03 -9.50
C HIS A 295 -16.14 18.66 -9.11
N LEU A 296 -16.50 18.79 -7.83
CA LEU A 296 -17.87 18.60 -7.33
C LEU A 296 -18.85 19.55 -7.99
N GLN A 297 -18.47 20.81 -8.24
CA GLN A 297 -19.29 21.79 -8.96
C GLN A 297 -19.57 21.32 -10.40
N ARG A 298 -18.56 20.79 -11.10
CA ARG A 298 -18.71 20.24 -12.46
C ARG A 298 -19.57 18.97 -12.48
N LEU A 299 -19.40 18.08 -11.51
CA LEU A 299 -20.24 16.88 -11.37
C LEU A 299 -21.69 17.27 -11.07
N ALA A 300 -21.91 18.26 -10.20
CA ALA A 300 -23.22 18.80 -9.90
C ALA A 300 -23.89 19.42 -11.12
N ALA A 301 -23.15 20.17 -11.94
CA ALA A 301 -23.68 20.75 -13.19
C ALA A 301 -23.99 19.69 -14.27
N GLY A 302 -23.34 18.53 -14.21
CA GLY A 302 -23.56 17.41 -15.13
C GLY A 302 -24.69 16.47 -14.72
N LEU A 303 -25.14 16.52 -13.47
CA LEU A 303 -26.39 15.90 -13.06
C LEU A 303 -27.51 16.68 -13.75
N PRO A 304 -28.35 16.05 -14.58
CA PRO A 304 -29.54 16.72 -15.08
C PRO A 304 -30.33 17.11 -13.85
N GLY A 305 -30.33 18.41 -13.52
CA GLY A 305 -31.41 18.94 -12.72
C GLY A 305 -32.65 18.58 -13.52
N ASP A 306 -33.57 17.84 -12.91
CA ASP A 306 -34.95 17.99 -13.33
C ASP A 306 -35.16 19.50 -13.45
N ASP A 307 -35.52 19.95 -14.65
CA ASP A 307 -36.22 21.21 -14.81
C ASP A 307 -37.38 21.14 -13.83
N ALA A 308 -37.15 21.63 -12.61
CA ALA A 308 -38.17 21.78 -11.62
C ALA A 308 -39.23 22.62 -12.33
N PRO A 309 -40.46 22.11 -12.53
CA PRO A 309 -41.51 22.91 -13.14
C PRO A 309 -41.58 24.21 -12.34
N ASP A 310 -41.41 25.34 -13.01
CA ASP A 310 -41.41 26.69 -12.44
C ASP A 310 -42.40 26.78 -11.27
N ILE A 311 -41.92 26.64 -10.03
CA ILE A 311 -42.70 26.99 -8.86
C ILE A 311 -42.59 28.52 -8.80
N PRO A 312 -43.66 29.27 -9.07
CA PRO A 312 -43.58 30.72 -9.16
C PRO A 312 -43.10 31.29 -7.82
N ALA A 313 -42.03 32.09 -7.90
CA ALA A 313 -41.44 32.85 -6.82
C ALA A 313 -42.51 33.72 -6.12
N THR A 314 -43.07 33.21 -5.02
CA THR A 314 -44.06 33.92 -4.20
C THR A 314 -43.90 33.60 -2.72
N TRP A 315 -42.70 33.30 -2.25
CA TRP A 315 -42.42 33.18 -0.81
C TRP A 315 -41.15 33.98 -0.49
N ASP A 316 -41.25 35.29 -0.69
CA ASP A 316 -40.38 36.31 -0.11
C ASP A 316 -41.27 37.12 0.85
N ASP A 317 -41.37 36.65 2.09
CA ASP A 317 -41.78 37.44 3.25
C ASP A 317 -41.58 36.61 4.53
N GLY A 318 -40.46 36.85 5.22
CA GLY A 318 -40.13 36.30 6.53
C GLY A 318 -38.93 37.04 7.14
N PRO A 319 -39.08 37.71 8.30
CA PRO A 319 -38.39 38.96 8.60
C PRO A 319 -36.96 38.81 9.15
N ASP A 320 -36.21 39.89 8.97
CA ASP A 320 -34.93 40.24 9.60
C ASP A 320 -34.82 39.77 11.06
N ILE A 321 -33.88 38.86 11.33
CA ILE A 321 -33.33 38.65 12.67
C ILE A 321 -31.90 39.19 12.66
N ALA A 322 -31.77 40.43 13.14
CA ALA A 322 -30.50 41.00 13.54
C ALA A 322 -29.94 40.25 14.77
N PRO A 323 -28.62 39.99 14.84
CA PRO A 323 -28.03 39.42 16.03
C PRO A 323 -27.73 40.52 17.05
N ASP A 324 -28.56 40.61 18.09
CA ASP A 324 -28.24 41.32 19.32
C ASP A 324 -27.97 40.29 20.41
N ASN A 325 -26.76 40.31 21.00
CA ASN A 325 -26.53 39.77 22.33
C ASN A 325 -25.22 40.29 22.91
N SER A 326 -25.36 41.44 23.58
CA SER A 326 -24.44 41.89 24.61
C SER A 326 -24.86 41.34 25.98
N ALA A 327 -23.82 41.07 26.77
CA ALA A 327 -23.74 40.58 28.14
C ALA A 327 -24.76 41.13 29.18
N SER A 328 -25.10 40.25 30.14
CA SER A 328 -25.27 40.51 31.60
C SER A 328 -25.27 39.15 32.34
N THR A 329 -24.31 38.83 33.23
CA THR A 329 -24.40 38.89 34.73
C THR A 329 -25.73 38.38 35.29
N ASP A 330 -25.85 37.44 36.23
CA ASP A 330 -24.99 36.99 37.34
C ASP A 330 -25.55 35.66 37.96
N PRO A 331 -24.94 35.06 39.01
CA PRO A 331 -25.04 33.64 39.36
C PRO A 331 -26.05 33.34 40.48
N GLU A 332 -26.59 32.11 40.50
CA GLU A 332 -27.25 31.58 41.69
C GLU A 332 -26.84 30.14 42.01
N SER A 333 -26.69 29.96 43.32
CA SER A 333 -26.09 28.86 44.06
C SER A 333 -27.13 27.81 44.41
N ALA A 334 -26.82 26.51 44.24
CA ALA A 334 -27.47 25.44 44.99
C ALA A 334 -26.68 24.11 44.91
N GLY A 335 -25.94 23.80 45.99
CA GLY A 335 -26.15 22.57 46.77
C GLY A 335 -25.58 21.22 46.28
N PRO A 336 -24.89 20.46 47.14
CA PRO A 336 -24.30 19.16 46.82
C PRO A 336 -25.26 18.00 47.08
N VAL A 337 -25.18 16.94 46.26
CA VAL A 337 -25.78 15.64 46.58
C VAL A 337 -24.67 14.66 46.90
N ASN A 338 -24.69 14.19 48.13
CA ASN A 338 -23.84 13.15 48.69
C ASN A 338 -24.77 12.04 49.20
N SER A 339 -24.31 10.78 49.13
CA SER A 339 -24.69 9.61 49.96
C SER A 339 -25.27 8.37 49.24
N GLY A 340 -24.72 7.22 49.66
CA GLY A 340 -25.29 5.85 49.61
C GLY A 340 -24.62 4.96 48.55
N ALA A 341 -23.70 4.01 48.80
CA ALA A 341 -23.41 3.14 49.96
C ALA A 341 -24.59 2.27 50.42
N ASP A 342 -24.71 1.07 49.85
CA ASP A 342 -24.96 -0.23 50.52
C ASP A 342 -25.10 -1.35 49.46
N ALA A 343 -24.25 -2.39 49.50
CA ALA A 343 -24.41 -3.66 50.20
C ALA A 343 -25.39 -4.64 49.51
N GLY A 344 -24.86 -5.78 49.06
CA GLY A 344 -25.61 -6.82 48.36
C GLY A 344 -24.76 -8.06 48.06
N ASP A 345 -24.41 -8.77 49.14
CA ASP A 345 -23.87 -10.12 49.19
C ASP A 345 -24.93 -11.15 48.76
N ALA A 346 -24.57 -12.16 47.95
CA ALA A 346 -25.08 -13.55 47.99
C ALA A 346 -24.71 -14.40 46.74
N LEU A 347 -23.79 -15.36 46.96
CA LEU A 347 -23.95 -16.81 46.77
C LEU A 347 -24.44 -17.42 45.43
N SER A 348 -23.53 -18.18 44.78
CA SER A 348 -23.67 -19.57 44.25
C SER A 348 -22.91 -19.73 42.92
N GLY A 349 -22.13 -20.77 42.63
CA GLY A 349 -21.89 -22.01 43.33
C GLY A 349 -20.70 -22.77 42.72
N ARG A 350 -20.12 -23.64 43.55
CA ARG A 350 -19.06 -24.61 43.25
C ARG A 350 -19.50 -25.64 42.21
N THR A 351 -18.57 -26.04 41.34
CA THR A 351 -18.40 -27.44 40.93
C THR A 351 -16.93 -27.80 40.98
N THR A 352 -16.56 -28.58 41.99
CA THR A 352 -15.26 -29.25 42.16
C THR A 352 -15.25 -30.55 41.36
N GLY A 353 -14.39 -30.66 40.36
CA GLY A 353 -14.08 -31.90 39.65
C GLY A 353 -12.66 -32.36 40.03
N GLN A 354 -12.60 -33.36 40.90
CA GLN A 354 -11.41 -34.02 41.41
C GLN A 354 -10.94 -35.10 40.42
N VAL A 355 -9.68 -35.05 39.99
CA VAL A 355 -9.01 -36.14 39.24
C VAL A 355 -7.60 -36.35 39.80
N ASP A 356 -7.28 -37.63 40.02
CA ASP A 356 -6.08 -38.20 40.62
C ASP A 356 -4.73 -37.76 40.01
N PRO A 357 -3.65 -37.67 40.83
CA PRO A 357 -2.30 -37.47 40.34
C PRO A 357 -1.56 -38.81 40.20
N GLY A 358 -1.10 -39.10 38.98
CA GLY A 358 -0.24 -40.26 38.71
C GLY A 358 0.77 -39.98 37.61
N ARG A 359 2.03 -39.81 38.03
CA ARG A 359 3.31 -39.92 37.29
C ARG A 359 3.97 -38.60 36.83
N PRO A 360 5.19 -38.28 37.34
CA PRO A 360 5.92 -37.07 36.98
C PRO A 360 6.72 -37.31 35.69
N GLY A 361 6.34 -36.61 34.62
CA GLY A 361 7.20 -36.34 33.47
C GLY A 361 7.84 -34.96 33.66
N ALA A 362 9.15 -34.87 33.46
CA ALA A 362 9.94 -33.65 33.59
C ALA A 362 9.50 -32.55 32.61
N GLY A 363 8.48 -31.78 33.00
CA GLY A 363 8.09 -30.50 32.42
C GLY A 363 8.43 -29.42 33.43
N GLN A 364 9.48 -28.66 33.17
CA GLN A 364 9.99 -27.61 34.03
C GLN A 364 8.96 -26.47 34.14
N GLU A 365 8.42 -26.24 35.34
CA GLU A 365 7.58 -25.09 35.71
C GLU A 365 8.38 -23.78 35.53
N VAL A 366 8.26 -23.13 34.38
CA VAL A 366 8.89 -21.81 34.12
C VAL A 366 7.89 -20.65 34.28
N ALA A 367 6.58 -20.89 34.29
CA ALA A 367 5.58 -19.83 34.33
C ALA A 367 5.34 -19.22 35.74
N ALA A 368 5.49 -20.01 36.82
CA ALA A 368 5.29 -19.53 38.19
C ALA A 368 6.37 -18.55 38.69
N PRO A 369 7.69 -18.78 38.49
CA PRO A 369 8.72 -17.91 39.09
C PRO A 369 8.86 -16.53 38.41
N VAL A 370 8.42 -16.37 37.16
CA VAL A 370 8.52 -15.07 36.46
C VAL A 370 7.53 -14.06 37.06
N SER A 371 6.32 -14.50 37.42
CA SER A 371 5.31 -13.62 38.01
C SER A 371 5.69 -13.12 39.40
N GLU A 372 6.45 -13.91 40.17
CA GLU A 372 6.88 -13.57 41.53
C GLU A 372 8.10 -12.65 41.53
N GLY A 373 9.09 -12.91 40.67
CA GLY A 373 10.24 -12.01 40.47
C GLY A 373 9.85 -10.65 39.90
N VAL A 374 8.76 -10.59 39.11
CA VAL A 374 8.23 -9.34 38.55
C VAL A 374 7.60 -8.44 39.61
N ARG A 375 7.05 -8.99 40.70
CA ARG A 375 6.43 -8.20 41.78
C ARG A 375 7.42 -7.65 42.80
N ALA A 376 8.59 -8.27 42.95
CA ALA A 376 9.59 -7.89 43.95
C ALA A 376 10.77 -7.07 43.39
N GLY A 377 11.01 -7.11 42.08
CA GLY A 377 12.13 -6.42 41.44
C GLY A 377 11.85 -4.96 41.07
N GLY A 378 12.86 -4.09 41.12
CA GLY A 378 12.75 -2.73 40.62
C GLY A 378 12.51 -2.66 39.11
N ARG A 379 11.88 -1.59 38.62
CA ARG A 379 11.53 -1.40 37.19
C ARG A 379 12.70 -1.61 36.22
N ALA A 380 13.93 -1.34 36.65
CA ALA A 380 15.15 -1.58 35.86
C ALA A 380 15.45 -3.07 35.62
N ASP A 381 15.19 -3.92 36.62
CA ASP A 381 15.40 -5.37 36.52
C ASP A 381 14.31 -6.00 35.64
N LEU A 382 13.07 -5.50 35.71
CA LEU A 382 11.99 -5.87 34.80
C LEU A 382 12.37 -5.66 33.33
N HIS A 383 12.90 -4.50 32.97
CA HIS A 383 13.32 -4.23 31.59
C HIS A 383 14.50 -5.11 31.14
N ARG A 384 15.36 -5.57 32.05
CA ARG A 384 16.43 -6.53 31.73
C ARG A 384 15.84 -7.92 31.48
N THR A 385 14.93 -8.35 32.33
CA THR A 385 14.23 -9.64 32.21
C THR A 385 13.38 -9.68 30.92
N PHE A 386 12.58 -8.66 30.64
CA PHE A 386 11.81 -8.55 29.40
C PHE A 386 12.68 -8.55 28.15
N ARG A 387 13.85 -7.93 28.18
CA ARG A 387 14.81 -8.00 27.06
C ARG A 387 15.36 -9.41 26.89
N SER A 388 15.67 -10.10 27.99
CA SER A 388 16.15 -11.49 27.95
C SER A 388 15.08 -12.42 27.37
N ILE A 389 13.84 -12.32 27.85
CA ILE A 389 12.72 -13.16 27.40
C ILE A 389 12.32 -12.80 25.98
N GLY A 390 12.25 -11.51 25.63
CA GLY A 390 11.96 -11.09 24.25
C GLY A 390 12.97 -11.63 23.25
N ARG A 391 14.25 -11.69 23.64
CA ARG A 391 15.34 -12.17 22.77
C ARG A 391 15.43 -13.69 22.70
N ASN A 392 15.25 -14.39 23.83
CA ASN A 392 15.59 -15.81 23.97
C ASN A 392 14.44 -16.71 24.45
N GLY A 393 13.36 -16.15 25.00
CA GLY A 393 12.21 -16.91 25.49
C GLY A 393 11.44 -17.59 24.37
N THR A 394 10.67 -18.62 24.68
CA THR A 394 9.85 -19.33 23.68
C THR A 394 8.69 -18.46 23.18
N ALA A 395 8.02 -18.88 22.11
CA ALA A 395 6.84 -18.16 21.62
C ALA A 395 5.70 -18.18 22.64
N ASP A 396 5.55 -19.30 23.36
CA ASP A 396 4.57 -19.47 24.43
C ASP A 396 4.88 -18.60 25.65
N ASP A 397 6.16 -18.44 26.02
CA ASP A 397 6.56 -17.52 27.10
C ASP A 397 6.18 -16.08 26.78
N VAL A 398 6.40 -15.65 25.53
CA VAL A 398 6.02 -14.30 25.08
C VAL A 398 4.50 -14.13 25.12
N LEU A 399 3.73 -15.12 24.63
CA LEU A 399 2.27 -15.08 24.68
C LEU A 399 1.74 -15.06 26.13
N ALA A 400 2.32 -15.86 27.02
CA ALA A 400 1.95 -15.90 28.43
C ALA A 400 2.18 -14.54 29.10
N LEU A 401 3.31 -13.89 28.84
CA LEU A 401 3.61 -12.55 29.36
C LEU A 401 2.72 -11.46 28.77
N VAL A 402 2.42 -11.51 27.47
CA VAL A 402 1.48 -10.57 26.82
C VAL A 402 0.09 -10.65 27.48
N ARG A 403 -0.32 -11.83 27.96
CA ARG A 403 -1.62 -12.02 28.62
C ARG A 403 -1.67 -11.53 30.06
N THR A 404 -0.52 -11.53 30.76
CA THR A 404 -0.46 -11.24 32.20
C THR A 404 -0.01 -9.82 32.52
N LEU A 405 0.81 -9.21 31.65
CA LEU A 405 1.38 -7.89 31.89
C LEU A 405 0.40 -6.78 31.46
N PRO A 406 0.43 -5.62 32.15
CA PRO A 406 -0.27 -4.43 31.70
C PRO A 406 0.34 -3.91 30.38
N PRO A 407 -0.45 -3.21 29.54
CA PRO A 407 -0.04 -2.78 28.21
C PRO A 407 1.25 -1.92 28.21
N GLU A 408 1.48 -1.14 29.27
CA GLU A 408 2.67 -0.29 29.44
C GLU A 408 3.97 -1.11 29.57
N ASP A 409 3.90 -2.28 30.18
CA ASP A 409 5.05 -3.16 30.42
C ASP A 409 5.28 -4.16 29.28
N VAL A 410 4.24 -4.42 28.48
CA VAL A 410 4.32 -5.27 27.29
C VAL A 410 5.14 -4.61 26.19
N GLN A 411 5.03 -3.29 26.01
CA GLN A 411 5.65 -2.58 24.89
C GLN A 411 7.20 -2.72 24.83
N PRO A 412 7.97 -2.54 25.93
CA PRO A 412 9.42 -2.78 25.93
C PRO A 412 9.81 -4.22 25.58
N MET A 413 9.00 -5.19 26.00
CA MET A 413 9.22 -6.60 25.68
C MET A 413 9.00 -6.87 24.19
N LEU A 414 7.89 -6.39 23.62
CA LEU A 414 7.61 -6.53 22.18
C LEU A 414 8.64 -5.80 21.32
N ALA A 415 9.12 -4.65 21.77
CA ALA A 415 10.22 -3.94 21.11
C ALA A 415 11.52 -4.78 21.10
N ALA A 416 11.82 -5.48 22.20
CA ALA A 416 12.97 -6.38 22.29
C ALA A 416 12.82 -7.60 21.37
N VAL A 417 11.61 -8.17 21.26
CA VAL A 417 11.29 -9.24 20.30
C VAL A 417 11.56 -8.76 18.87
N GLY A 418 10.99 -7.62 18.50
CA GLY A 418 11.12 -7.07 17.14
C GLY A 418 12.56 -6.69 16.78
N GLY A 419 13.31 -6.09 17.72
CA GLY A 419 14.66 -5.57 17.45
C GLY A 419 15.79 -6.60 17.54
N ALA A 420 15.69 -7.62 18.39
CA ALA A 420 16.86 -8.47 18.72
C ALA A 420 16.68 -9.97 18.44
N ARG A 421 15.46 -10.48 18.30
CA ARG A 421 15.20 -11.92 18.15
C ARG A 421 15.65 -12.46 16.78
N PRO A 422 16.24 -13.65 16.63
CA PRO A 422 16.56 -14.15 15.29
C PRO A 422 15.32 -14.32 14.40
N ALA A 423 15.46 -14.22 13.08
CA ALA A 423 14.33 -14.13 12.14
C ALA A 423 13.35 -15.34 12.20
N LYS A 424 13.86 -16.56 12.37
CA LYS A 424 13.02 -17.77 12.47
C LYS A 424 12.21 -17.82 13.79
N PRO A 425 12.82 -17.68 14.97
CA PRO A 425 12.06 -17.56 16.23
C PRO A 425 11.13 -16.34 16.30
N LEU A 426 11.44 -15.25 15.59
CA LEU A 426 10.53 -14.10 15.46
C LEU A 426 9.22 -14.51 14.79
N ARG A 427 9.30 -15.27 13.69
CA ARG A 427 8.12 -15.81 13.00
C ARG A 427 7.27 -16.67 13.94
N GLU A 428 7.88 -17.58 14.69
CA GLU A 428 7.15 -18.46 15.61
C GLU A 428 6.34 -17.65 16.65
N VAL A 429 6.87 -16.53 17.13
CA VAL A 429 6.14 -15.60 18.01
C VAL A 429 4.96 -14.96 17.28
N LEU A 430 5.16 -14.46 16.05
CA LEU A 430 4.09 -13.84 15.26
C LEU A 430 2.96 -14.83 14.96
N ASP A 431 3.30 -16.05 14.57
CA ASP A 431 2.32 -17.11 14.29
C ASP A 431 1.54 -17.50 15.56
N THR A 432 2.22 -17.56 16.71
CA THR A 432 1.60 -17.85 18.02
C THR A 432 0.67 -16.73 18.48
N LEU A 433 1.08 -15.46 18.35
CA LEU A 433 0.23 -14.30 18.65
C LEU A 433 -0.98 -14.24 17.71
N ARG A 434 -0.79 -14.60 16.44
CA ARG A 434 -1.86 -14.60 15.43
C ARG A 434 -2.89 -15.69 15.71
N ALA A 435 -2.44 -16.89 16.10
CA ALA A 435 -3.32 -17.95 16.55
C ALA A 435 -4.13 -17.56 17.79
N ALA A 436 -3.61 -16.63 18.61
CA ALA A 436 -4.28 -16.09 19.78
C ALA A 436 -5.10 -14.81 19.53
N GLY A 437 -5.21 -14.33 18.27
CA GLY A 437 -5.96 -13.12 17.90
C GLY A 437 -5.35 -11.82 18.43
N ARG A 438 -4.01 -11.76 18.60
CA ARG A 438 -3.28 -10.62 19.18
C ARG A 438 -2.66 -9.72 18.10
N ASP A 439 -3.50 -9.19 17.22
CA ASP A 439 -3.05 -8.42 16.05
C ASP A 439 -2.42 -7.07 16.41
N ALA A 440 -2.83 -6.46 17.53
CA ALA A 440 -2.25 -5.21 18.00
C ALA A 440 -0.77 -5.39 18.38
N GLU A 441 -0.46 -6.47 19.08
CA GLU A 441 0.90 -6.82 19.52
C GLU A 441 1.78 -7.25 18.34
N ILE A 442 1.21 -7.94 17.35
CA ILE A 442 1.90 -8.24 16.07
C ILE A 442 2.35 -6.94 15.40
N ARG A 443 1.45 -5.95 15.24
CA ARG A 443 1.80 -4.65 14.65
C ARG A 443 2.90 -3.95 15.44
N GLN A 444 2.89 -4.01 16.76
CA GLN A 444 3.94 -3.43 17.60
C GLN A 444 5.31 -4.11 17.37
N ILE A 445 5.34 -5.45 17.27
CA ILE A 445 6.57 -6.19 16.94
C ILE A 445 7.07 -5.79 15.56
N LEU A 446 6.21 -5.75 14.53
CA LEU A 446 6.59 -5.39 13.17
C LEU A 446 7.11 -3.94 13.07
N THR A 447 6.48 -3.01 13.79
CA THR A 447 7.00 -1.63 13.91
C THR A 447 8.39 -1.61 14.54
N ALA A 448 8.62 -2.40 15.60
CA ALA A 448 9.92 -2.52 16.24
C ALA A 448 10.98 -3.18 15.33
N VAL A 449 10.58 -4.10 14.45
CA VAL A 449 11.48 -4.66 13.41
C VAL A 449 11.97 -3.54 12.49
N GLY A 450 11.08 -2.73 11.92
CA GLY A 450 11.45 -1.61 11.05
C GLY A 450 12.34 -0.58 11.77
N ARG A 451 12.00 -0.28 13.03
CA ARG A 451 12.70 0.71 13.85
C ARG A 451 14.07 0.27 14.36
N HIS A 452 14.28 -1.00 14.70
CA HIS A 452 15.48 -1.41 15.44
C HIS A 452 16.40 -2.39 14.71
N ARG A 453 15.96 -3.04 13.63
CA ARG A 453 16.80 -4.03 12.93
C ARG A 453 17.97 -3.40 12.19
N ALA A 454 19.12 -4.05 12.25
CA ALA A 454 20.25 -3.66 11.39
C ALA A 454 19.92 -3.93 9.91
N VAL A 455 20.38 -3.05 9.01
CA VAL A 455 20.19 -3.14 7.55
C VAL A 455 20.45 -4.54 6.99
N ARG A 456 21.49 -5.23 7.49
CA ARG A 456 21.89 -6.57 7.03
C ARG A 456 20.88 -7.68 7.35
N GLU A 457 19.98 -7.47 8.29
CA GLU A 457 19.04 -8.48 8.79
C GLU A 457 17.71 -8.50 8.03
N PHE A 458 17.33 -7.41 7.35
CA PHE A 458 16.05 -7.32 6.62
C PHE A 458 15.82 -8.46 5.62
N PRO A 459 16.79 -8.89 4.78
CA PRO A 459 16.57 -10.02 3.88
C PRO A 459 16.24 -11.33 4.62
N LEU A 460 16.80 -11.55 5.81
CA LEU A 460 16.54 -12.74 6.63
C LEU A 460 15.16 -12.67 7.29
N VAL A 461 14.78 -11.48 7.77
CA VAL A 461 13.44 -11.24 8.33
C VAL A 461 12.38 -11.46 7.25
N PHE A 462 12.55 -10.90 6.06
CA PHE A 462 11.60 -11.10 4.96
C PHE A 462 11.60 -12.54 4.44
N SER A 463 12.72 -13.27 4.50
CA SER A 463 12.72 -14.73 4.26
C SER A 463 11.85 -15.44 5.28
N ALA A 464 12.00 -15.10 6.56
CA ALA A 464 11.24 -15.73 7.62
C ALA A 464 9.74 -15.40 7.52
N LEU A 465 9.37 -14.17 7.18
CA LEU A 465 7.96 -13.79 6.99
C LEU A 465 7.33 -14.52 5.79
N LYS A 466 8.04 -14.64 4.66
CA LYS A 466 7.56 -15.38 3.46
C LYS A 466 7.62 -16.91 3.58
N GLY A 467 8.51 -17.45 4.42
CA GLY A 467 8.95 -18.85 4.40
C GLY A 467 7.95 -19.90 4.91
N GLY A 468 6.65 -19.62 4.86
CA GLY A 468 5.59 -20.46 5.41
C GLY A 468 5.09 -21.45 4.39
N GLN A 469 5.97 -22.29 3.86
CA GLN A 469 5.65 -23.19 2.74
C GLN A 469 4.53 -24.20 3.02
N GLY A 470 4.10 -24.35 4.28
CA GLY A 470 3.05 -25.29 4.66
C GLY A 470 1.63 -24.73 4.69
N ASP A 471 1.43 -23.41 4.68
CA ASP A 471 0.10 -22.83 4.86
C ASP A 471 -0.31 -21.98 3.65
N ALA A 472 -0.61 -22.67 2.55
CA ALA A 472 -1.15 -22.08 1.33
C ALA A 472 -2.49 -21.34 1.55
N SER A 473 -3.10 -21.48 2.73
CA SER A 473 -4.39 -20.85 3.06
C SER A 473 -4.28 -19.36 3.40
N ARG A 474 -3.08 -18.80 3.61
CA ARG A 474 -2.90 -17.38 4.01
C ARG A 474 -1.74 -16.64 3.32
N PRO A 475 -1.72 -16.53 1.98
CA PRO A 475 -0.69 -15.78 1.27
C PRO A 475 -0.71 -14.26 1.59
N PHE A 476 -1.89 -13.69 1.79
CA PHE A 476 -2.06 -12.23 1.94
C PHE A 476 -1.53 -11.64 3.25
N ALA A 477 -1.57 -12.40 4.36
CA ALA A 477 -1.10 -11.90 5.66
C ALA A 477 0.41 -11.63 5.67
N GLN A 478 1.18 -12.40 4.88
CA GLN A 478 2.65 -12.32 4.86
C GLN A 478 3.16 -11.09 4.08
N GLU A 479 2.44 -10.70 3.03
CA GLU A 479 2.76 -9.49 2.27
C GLU A 479 2.49 -8.22 3.09
N HIS A 480 1.37 -8.20 3.82
CA HIS A 480 1.02 -7.07 4.68
C HIS A 480 2.03 -6.88 5.81
N ASP A 481 2.54 -7.96 6.42
CA ASP A 481 3.57 -7.88 7.46
C ASP A 481 4.86 -7.22 6.94
N ILE A 482 5.29 -7.59 5.73
CA ILE A 482 6.50 -7.01 5.09
C ILE A 482 6.28 -5.54 4.76
N GLN A 483 5.11 -5.21 4.20
CA GLN A 483 4.74 -3.83 3.93
C GLN A 483 4.80 -2.98 5.21
N TRP A 484 4.23 -3.46 6.30
CA TRP A 484 4.24 -2.75 7.59
C TRP A 484 5.66 -2.49 8.12
N VAL A 485 6.55 -3.48 7.98
CA VAL A 485 7.97 -3.33 8.37
C VAL A 485 8.67 -2.26 7.51
N LEU A 486 8.41 -2.25 6.20
CA LEU A 486 8.98 -1.27 5.27
C LEU A 486 8.45 0.15 5.53
N GLU A 487 7.14 0.30 5.77
CA GLU A 487 6.53 1.58 6.14
C GLU A 487 7.13 2.12 7.44
N SER A 488 7.29 1.26 8.45
CA SER A 488 7.92 1.62 9.71
C SER A 488 9.40 2.00 9.54
N LEU A 489 10.14 1.33 8.65
CA LEU A 489 11.51 1.71 8.32
C LEU A 489 11.59 3.10 7.68
N VAL A 490 10.72 3.39 6.70
CA VAL A 490 10.69 4.68 5.99
C VAL A 490 10.34 5.82 6.95
N ARG A 491 9.35 5.60 7.83
CA ARG A 491 8.93 6.59 8.82
C ARG A 491 10.00 6.87 9.87
N GLU A 492 10.56 5.82 10.47
CA GLU A 492 11.41 5.97 11.66
C GLU A 492 12.90 6.18 11.31
N ARG A 493 13.36 5.67 10.16
CA ARG A 493 14.79 5.65 9.78
C ARG A 493 15.01 6.00 8.30
N PRO A 494 14.58 7.19 7.84
CA PRO A 494 14.70 7.60 6.44
C PRO A 494 16.16 7.60 5.95
N ALA A 495 17.12 7.88 6.83
CA ALA A 495 18.56 7.89 6.49
C ALA A 495 19.11 6.50 6.11
N GLU A 496 18.45 5.41 6.52
CA GLU A 496 18.90 4.04 6.23
C GLU A 496 18.16 3.38 5.07
N VAL A 497 17.12 4.03 4.54
CA VAL A 497 16.28 3.50 3.46
C VAL A 497 17.10 3.10 2.25
N GLN A 498 18.04 3.94 1.81
CA GLN A 498 18.90 3.62 0.67
C GLN A 498 19.77 2.39 0.92
N ALA A 499 20.33 2.27 2.13
CA ALA A 499 21.16 1.12 2.48
C ALA A 499 20.36 -0.19 2.53
N VAL A 500 19.10 -0.13 3.01
CA VAL A 500 18.19 -1.29 2.96
C VAL A 500 17.79 -1.61 1.53
N PHE A 501 17.49 -0.62 0.70
CA PHE A 501 17.20 -0.81 -0.74
C PHE A 501 18.35 -1.53 -1.44
N ASP A 502 19.57 -1.01 -1.33
CA ASP A 502 20.77 -1.60 -1.94
C ASP A 502 20.97 -3.04 -1.44
N ARG A 503 20.71 -3.28 -0.14
CA ARG A 503 20.81 -4.62 0.44
C ARG A 503 19.77 -5.58 -0.14
N LEU A 504 18.53 -5.14 -0.34
CA LEU A 504 17.47 -5.95 -0.93
C LEU A 504 17.79 -6.31 -2.39
N VAL A 505 18.25 -5.32 -3.19
CA VAL A 505 18.72 -5.54 -4.57
C VAL A 505 19.87 -6.55 -4.61
N LEU A 506 20.88 -6.39 -3.76
CA LEU A 506 22.01 -7.33 -3.67
C LEU A 506 21.58 -8.77 -3.34
N THR A 507 20.52 -8.93 -2.54
CA THR A 507 19.95 -10.25 -2.20
C THR A 507 18.89 -10.75 -3.18
N ARG A 508 18.71 -10.08 -4.33
CA ARG A 508 17.70 -10.39 -5.37
C ARG A 508 16.25 -10.38 -4.84
N ARG A 509 15.94 -9.46 -3.93
CA ARG A 509 14.59 -9.19 -3.43
C ARG A 509 14.00 -7.96 -4.13
N GLU A 510 13.85 -8.08 -5.45
CA GLU A 510 13.44 -6.96 -6.32
C GLU A 510 12.05 -6.44 -5.95
N HIS A 511 11.12 -7.32 -5.62
CA HIS A 511 9.75 -6.93 -5.25
C HIS A 511 9.70 -6.07 -3.98
N GLU A 512 10.42 -6.48 -2.93
CA GLU A 512 10.50 -5.70 -1.68
C GLU A 512 11.29 -4.40 -1.87
N ALA A 513 12.32 -4.41 -2.73
CA ALA A 513 13.05 -3.19 -3.10
C ALA A 513 12.14 -2.19 -3.82
N ASP A 514 11.32 -2.66 -4.76
CA ASP A 514 10.34 -1.83 -5.47
C ASP A 514 9.26 -1.27 -4.55
N TRP A 515 8.79 -2.04 -3.57
CA TRP A 515 7.89 -1.53 -2.53
C TRP A 515 8.55 -0.46 -1.68
N LEU A 516 9.75 -0.73 -1.17
CA LEU A 516 10.50 0.25 -0.39
C LEU A 516 10.71 1.55 -1.18
N TRP A 517 11.05 1.44 -2.47
CA TRP A 517 11.23 2.61 -3.33
C TRP A 517 9.94 3.40 -3.52
N ARG A 518 8.79 2.72 -3.73
CA ARG A 518 7.49 3.38 -3.84
C ARG A 518 7.10 4.11 -2.56
N LEU A 519 7.32 3.48 -1.40
CA LEU A 519 7.05 4.07 -0.09
C LEU A 519 7.99 5.24 0.23
N ALA A 520 9.25 5.13 -0.15
CA ALA A 520 10.28 6.13 0.14
C ALA A 520 10.24 7.34 -0.82
N ARG A 521 9.74 7.18 -2.05
CA ARG A 521 9.75 8.22 -3.09
C ARG A 521 9.18 9.57 -2.61
N PRO A 522 8.03 9.63 -1.91
CA PRO A 522 7.51 10.89 -1.38
C PRO A 522 8.45 11.51 -0.34
N VAL A 523 9.00 10.70 0.57
CA VAL A 523 9.87 11.16 1.67
C VAL A 523 11.23 11.63 1.14
N MET A 524 11.84 10.89 0.20
CA MET A 524 13.12 11.25 -0.40
C MET A 524 13.03 12.44 -1.35
N ALA A 525 11.88 12.69 -1.98
CA ALA A 525 11.66 13.89 -2.78
C ALA A 525 11.61 15.17 -1.93
N LEU A 526 11.30 15.04 -0.64
CA LEU A 526 11.21 16.14 0.32
C LEU A 526 12.52 16.39 1.07
N ALA A 527 13.40 15.39 1.17
CA ALA A 527 14.70 15.55 1.82
C ALA A 527 15.54 16.57 1.02
N PRO A 528 15.98 17.69 1.63
CA PRO A 528 16.83 18.65 0.95
C PRO A 528 18.08 17.93 0.48
N ARG A 529 18.34 17.96 -0.83
CA ARG A 529 19.60 17.50 -1.40
C ARG A 529 20.71 18.32 -0.76
N SER A 530 21.33 17.80 0.28
CA SER A 530 22.55 18.37 0.85
C SER A 530 23.62 18.29 -0.24
N THR A 531 23.73 19.35 -1.04
CA THR A 531 24.77 19.54 -2.06
C THR A 531 26.09 19.96 -1.43
N ALA A 532 26.16 20.09 -0.10
CA ALA A 532 27.42 20.24 0.60
C ALA A 532 28.13 18.88 0.58
N ALA A 533 29.05 18.72 -0.39
CA ALA A 533 30.09 17.72 -0.32
C ALA A 533 30.69 17.77 1.10
N PRO A 534 30.85 16.62 1.80
CA PRO A 534 31.42 16.61 3.13
C PRO A 534 32.81 17.25 3.06
N ALA A 535 32.99 18.37 3.75
CA ALA A 535 34.29 19.01 3.85
C ALA A 535 35.31 17.95 4.33
N PRO A 536 36.49 17.87 3.70
CA PRO A 536 37.51 16.92 4.14
C PRO A 536 37.77 17.13 5.64
N PRO A 537 37.82 16.05 6.44
CA PRO A 537 37.99 16.17 7.88
C PRO A 537 39.28 16.91 8.17
N ALA A 538 39.20 17.98 8.97
CA ALA A 538 40.36 18.74 9.40
C ALA A 538 41.35 17.79 10.09
N PRO A 539 42.64 17.78 9.70
CA PRO A 539 43.64 16.94 10.33
C PRO A 539 43.80 17.37 11.80
N GLY A 540 43.41 16.50 12.73
CA GLY A 540 43.64 16.69 14.17
C GLY A 540 42.41 16.74 15.09
N SER A 541 41.18 16.59 14.58
CA SER A 541 40.02 16.46 15.48
C SER A 541 39.87 15.00 15.97
N PRO A 542 39.88 14.72 17.28
CA PRO A 542 39.53 13.39 17.78
C PRO A 542 38.09 13.10 17.39
N ALA A 543 37.86 11.89 16.84
CA ALA A 543 36.55 11.46 16.37
C ALA A 543 35.49 11.68 17.46
N ARG A 544 34.48 12.50 17.14
CA ARG A 544 33.32 12.72 17.99
C ARG A 544 32.41 11.51 17.80
N ASP A 545 32.50 10.55 18.72
CA ASP A 545 31.58 9.41 18.78
C ASP A 545 30.15 9.92 19.02
N THR A 546 29.30 9.81 17.99
CA THR A 546 27.84 9.99 18.09
C THR A 546 27.24 8.83 18.87
N THR A 547 27.32 8.93 20.19
CA THR A 547 26.85 7.97 21.21
C THR A 547 25.33 8.04 21.44
N ALA A 548 24.53 7.86 20.39
CA ALA A 548 23.08 7.63 20.52
C ALA A 548 22.64 6.20 20.16
N SER A 549 23.53 5.34 19.65
CA SER A 549 23.16 4.01 19.13
C SER A 549 23.80 2.82 19.86
N ASP A 550 24.59 3.05 20.92
CA ASP A 550 25.38 2.00 21.59
C ASP A 550 24.56 1.08 22.53
N TRP A 551 23.25 1.30 22.65
CA TRP A 551 22.36 0.47 23.48
C TRP A 551 22.03 -0.91 22.88
N PHE A 552 22.34 -1.15 21.59
CA PHE A 552 21.98 -2.39 20.87
C PHE A 552 23.17 -3.17 20.29
N ALA A 553 24.41 -2.73 20.47
CA ALA A 553 25.58 -3.50 20.05
C ALA A 553 25.82 -4.71 20.99
N PRO A 554 26.13 -5.91 20.48
CA PRO A 554 26.57 -7.02 21.34
C PRO A 554 27.89 -6.62 22.01
N ARG A 555 27.89 -6.51 23.35
CA ARG A 555 29.11 -6.32 24.14
C ARG A 555 30.07 -7.46 23.83
N ARG A 556 31.26 -7.14 23.30
CA ARG A 556 32.37 -8.09 23.20
C ARG A 556 32.74 -8.54 24.62
N PRO A 557 33.03 -9.83 24.85
CA PRO A 557 33.59 -10.26 26.12
C PRO A 557 34.95 -9.57 26.31
N LEU A 558 35.14 -9.00 27.50
CA LEU A 558 36.37 -8.37 27.94
C LEU A 558 37.45 -9.47 28.03
N GLY A 559 38.32 -9.57 27.03
CA GLY A 559 39.34 -10.60 26.90
C GLY A 559 40.73 -10.02 26.74
N ASP A 560 41.50 -10.11 27.84
CA ASP A 560 42.96 -10.31 27.96
C ASP A 560 43.93 -9.57 27.00
N PRO A 561 44.75 -8.60 27.50
CA PRO A 561 45.69 -7.81 26.69
C PRO A 561 47.03 -8.52 26.40
N SER A 562 47.00 -9.81 26.03
CA SER A 562 48.21 -10.64 25.91
C SER A 562 48.30 -11.43 24.60
N ARG A 563 48.19 -10.79 23.42
CA ARG A 563 48.66 -11.36 22.13
C ARG A 563 48.58 -10.35 20.97
N SER A 564 49.60 -9.50 20.84
CA SER A 564 49.99 -8.94 19.55
C SER A 564 51.09 -9.81 18.97
N ARG A 565 50.74 -10.74 18.07
CA ARG A 565 51.73 -11.44 17.24
C ARG A 565 51.21 -11.45 15.80
N LYS A 566 51.97 -10.79 14.92
CA LYS A 566 51.73 -10.69 13.48
C LYS A 566 51.52 -12.10 12.88
N PRO A 567 50.58 -12.29 11.93
CA PRO A 567 50.42 -13.58 11.26
C PRO A 567 51.64 -13.85 10.36
N ALA A 568 52.20 -15.05 10.48
CA ALA A 568 53.27 -15.56 9.64
C ALA A 568 52.73 -15.95 8.25
N PRO A 569 53.57 -15.91 7.19
CA PRO A 569 53.17 -16.25 5.83
C PRO A 569 52.79 -17.73 5.72
N VAL A 570 51.73 -18.01 4.96
CA VAL A 570 51.30 -19.36 4.57
C VAL A 570 51.63 -19.58 3.09
N GLU A 571 52.44 -20.59 2.80
CA GLU A 571 52.69 -21.04 1.44
C GLU A 571 51.56 -21.97 0.99
N THR A 572 50.87 -21.59 -0.09
CA THR A 572 49.85 -22.41 -0.76
C THR A 572 50.48 -23.16 -1.92
N THR A 573 50.64 -24.48 -1.81
CA THR A 573 51.10 -25.34 -2.91
C THR A 573 49.94 -25.61 -3.88
N LEU A 574 50.13 -25.24 -5.16
CA LEU A 574 49.12 -25.34 -6.21
C LEU A 574 49.26 -26.68 -6.95
N THR A 575 48.36 -27.64 -6.72
CA THR A 575 48.34 -28.90 -7.47
C THR A 575 47.69 -28.72 -8.83
N THR A 576 48.44 -29.01 -9.90
CA THR A 576 48.05 -28.91 -11.31
C THR A 576 46.92 -29.86 -11.69
N ARG A 577 46.00 -29.37 -12.52
CA ARG A 577 44.77 -30.04 -12.99
C ARG A 577 45.08 -31.04 -14.11
N ILE A 578 44.71 -32.31 -13.94
CA ILE A 578 44.59 -33.26 -15.06
C ILE A 578 43.11 -33.29 -15.46
N LYS A 579 42.79 -32.84 -16.69
CA LYS A 579 41.43 -32.90 -17.26
C LYS A 579 41.20 -34.31 -17.82
N ILE A 580 40.39 -35.11 -17.15
CA ILE A 580 39.85 -36.35 -17.72
C ILE A 580 38.40 -36.04 -18.13
N ASN A 581 38.13 -36.08 -19.43
CA ASN A 581 36.82 -35.74 -20.00
C ASN A 581 35.94 -36.99 -20.02
N ILE A 582 35.09 -37.17 -19.02
CA ILE A 582 34.11 -38.27 -18.98
C ILE A 582 32.74 -37.67 -19.33
N PRO A 583 32.14 -38.02 -20.49
CA PRO A 583 30.84 -37.50 -20.87
C PRO A 583 29.76 -38.00 -19.91
N GLY A 584 29.03 -37.06 -19.30
CA GLY A 584 27.86 -37.34 -18.44
C GLY A 584 28.01 -36.97 -16.96
N THR A 585 29.19 -36.61 -16.47
CA THR A 585 29.39 -36.23 -15.06
C THR A 585 29.63 -34.74 -14.87
N ARG A 586 28.98 -34.16 -13.86
CA ARG A 586 29.20 -32.77 -13.46
C ARG A 586 30.58 -32.65 -12.77
N PRO A 587 31.35 -31.58 -13.03
CA PRO A 587 32.70 -31.43 -12.48
C PRO A 587 32.68 -31.37 -10.95
N LEU A 588 33.48 -32.23 -10.31
CA LEU A 588 33.66 -32.27 -8.86
C LEU A 588 34.39 -30.99 -8.37
N PRO A 589 33.91 -30.33 -7.29
CA PRO A 589 34.59 -29.17 -6.71
C PRO A 589 35.92 -29.60 -6.03
N PRO A 590 36.93 -28.71 -6.00
CA PRO A 590 38.25 -29.03 -5.47
C PRO A 590 38.21 -29.27 -3.96
N VAL A 591 38.86 -30.36 -3.53
CA VAL A 591 39.06 -30.69 -2.12
C VAL A 591 40.35 -30.03 -1.63
N VAL A 592 40.23 -29.12 -0.65
CA VAL A 592 41.38 -28.48 -0.02
C VAL A 592 41.76 -29.28 1.22
N VAL A 593 42.86 -30.02 1.15
CA VAL A 593 43.42 -30.73 2.30
C VAL A 593 44.38 -29.80 3.03
N ARG A 594 44.11 -29.52 4.30
CA ARG A 594 45.03 -28.80 5.19
C ARG A 594 45.79 -29.83 6.02
N LYS A 595 47.10 -29.95 5.82
CA LYS A 595 47.97 -30.72 6.74
C LYS A 595 48.40 -29.83 7.90
N PRO A 596 48.30 -30.29 9.16
CA PRO A 596 48.95 -29.61 10.27
C PRO A 596 50.47 -29.74 10.14
N VAL A 597 51.18 -28.63 10.35
CA VAL A 597 52.65 -28.60 10.39
C VAL A 597 53.09 -29.01 11.79
N ASP A 598 53.85 -30.10 11.87
CA ASP A 598 54.51 -30.55 13.10
C ASP A 598 55.58 -29.54 13.51
N ARG A 599 55.57 -29.18 14.79
CA ARG A 599 56.46 -28.18 15.38
C ARG A 599 57.46 -28.87 16.29
N ARG A 600 58.50 -29.44 15.68
CA ARG A 600 59.78 -29.76 16.34
C ARG A 600 60.88 -29.27 15.42
N ASP A 601 61.95 -28.76 16.02
CA ASP A 601 63.16 -28.20 15.41
C ASP A 601 63.10 -26.70 15.08
N ALA A 602 63.40 -25.90 16.12
CA ALA A 602 64.12 -24.64 15.96
C ALA A 602 64.81 -24.31 17.31
N GLY A 603 65.94 -24.99 17.54
CA GLY A 603 66.99 -24.54 18.47
C GLY A 603 68.17 -24.00 17.68
N THR A 604 68.94 -23.14 18.35
CA THR A 604 70.30 -22.65 18.04
C THR A 604 70.49 -21.89 16.72
N GLU A 605 70.45 -20.56 16.79
CA GLU A 605 71.62 -19.67 16.73
C GLU A 605 71.27 -18.27 17.25
#